data_AF-A0AAW5YYW5-F1
#
_entry.id   AF-A0AAW5YYW5-F1
#
_cell.length_a   1.000
_cell.length_b   1.000
_cell.length_c   1.000
_cell.angle_alpha   90.00
_cell.angle_beta   90.00
_cell.angle_gamma   90.00
#
_symmetry.space_group_name_H-M   'P 1'
#
loop_
_entity.id
_entity.type
_entity.pdbx_description
1 polymer ?
#
loop_
_entity_poly.entity_id
_entity_poly.type
_entity_poly.pdbx_seq_one_letter_code
_entity_poly.pdbx_strand_id
1 'polypeptide(L)'
;RGSERSPVLLALDYNPTGDKEAPVYACLVGKGITFDSGGYSIKQTAFMDSMKSDMGGAATVTGALAFAITRGLNKRVKLFLCCADNL
;
A
#
# COMPACT_ATOMS: atom_id res chain seq x y z
N ARG A 1 -12.47 1.82 -17.43
CA ARG A 1 -11.70 0.95 -16.51
C ARG A 1 -10.79 0.09 -17.36
N GLY A 2 -9.46 0.13 -17.16
CA GLY A 2 -8.47 -0.45 -18.08
C GLY A 2 -8.01 -1.88 -17.74
N SER A 3 -8.00 -2.26 -16.46
CA SER A 3 -7.58 -3.61 -16.03
C SER A 3 -8.75 -4.56 -15.76
N GLU A 4 -8.57 -5.82 -16.18
CA GLU A 4 -9.45 -6.95 -15.84
C GLU A 4 -9.37 -7.30 -14.35
N ARG A 5 -8.24 -7.00 -13.69
CA ARG A 5 -8.11 -7.16 -12.24
C ARG A 5 -8.95 -6.10 -11.52
N SER A 6 -9.72 -6.55 -10.53
CA SER A 6 -10.50 -5.62 -9.69
C SER A 6 -9.58 -4.86 -8.74
N PRO A 7 -9.77 -3.53 -8.56
CA PRO A 7 -9.04 -2.77 -7.56
C PRO A 7 -9.44 -3.21 -6.14
N VAL A 8 -8.51 -3.07 -5.20
CA VAL A 8 -8.72 -3.40 -3.78
C VAL A 8 -8.19 -2.27 -2.92
N LEU A 9 -8.95 -1.90 -1.89
CA LEU A 9 -8.45 -1.07 -0.79
C LEU A 9 -8.17 -2.00 0.40
N LEU A 10 -6.89 -2.23 0.70
CA LEU A 10 -6.51 -2.92 1.92
C LEU A 10 -6.61 -1.93 3.08
N ALA A 11 -7.37 -2.27 4.11
CA ALA A 11 -7.45 -1.53 5.36
C ALA A 11 -7.05 -2.46 6.52
N LEU A 12 -5.94 -2.15 7.17
CA LEU A 12 -5.42 -2.89 8.32
C LEU A 12 -5.40 -1.96 9.54
N ASP A 13 -5.95 -2.44 10.65
CA ASP A 13 -5.94 -1.75 11.95
C ASP A 13 -5.08 -2.56 12.92
N TYR A 14 -3.81 -2.21 13.04
CA TYR A 14 -2.93 -2.78 14.04
C TYR A 14 -3.24 -2.11 15.38
N ASN A 15 -3.88 -2.86 16.28
CA ASN A 15 -4.23 -2.36 17.60
C ASN A 15 -3.71 -3.29 18.71
N PRO A 16 -2.50 -3.04 19.23
CA PRO A 16 -1.90 -3.91 20.25
C PRO A 16 -2.53 -3.73 21.63
N THR A 17 -3.36 -2.70 21.86
CA THR A 17 -3.96 -2.45 23.17
C THR A 17 -5.20 -3.30 23.45
N GLY A 18 -5.81 -3.88 22.41
CA GLY A 18 -7.11 -4.59 22.49
C GLY A 18 -8.31 -3.68 22.74
N ASP A 19 -8.08 -2.41 23.09
CA ASP A 19 -9.14 -1.41 23.30
C ASP A 19 -9.55 -0.78 21.96
N LYS A 20 -10.81 -0.96 21.58
CA LYS A 20 -11.39 -0.44 20.33
C LYS A 20 -11.34 1.09 20.26
N GLU A 21 -11.38 1.76 21.41
CA GLU A 21 -11.39 3.22 21.53
C GLU A 21 -9.98 3.83 21.66
N ALA A 22 -8.93 2.99 21.68
CA ALA A 22 -7.56 3.48 21.74
C ALA A 22 -7.26 4.47 20.59
N PRO A 23 -6.66 5.63 20.87
CA PRO A 23 -6.43 6.65 19.85
C PRO A 23 -5.50 6.12 18.75
N VAL A 24 -5.85 6.42 17.50
CA VAL A 24 -4.98 6.12 16.36
C VAL A 24 -3.75 7.02 16.46
N TYR A 25 -2.57 6.41 16.64
CA TYR A 25 -1.32 7.14 16.76
C TYR A 25 -0.81 7.63 15.39
N ALA A 26 -0.92 6.77 14.38
CA ALA A 26 -0.51 7.09 13.02
C ALA A 26 -1.39 6.39 11.98
N CYS A 27 -1.48 7.00 10.81
CA CYS A 27 -2.12 6.44 9.63
C CYS A 27 -1.10 6.42 8.49
N LEU A 28 -0.79 5.23 7.99
CA LEU A 28 0.12 5.01 6.89
C LEU A 28 -0.68 4.74 5.62
N VAL A 29 -0.35 5.44 4.54
CA VAL A 29 -1.02 5.29 3.25
C VAL A 29 0.02 4.98 2.18
N GLY A 30 -0.17 3.88 1.47
CA GLY A 30 0.74 3.41 0.42
C GLY A 30 0.08 3.38 -0.95
N LYS A 31 0.74 3.98 -1.94
CA LYS A 31 0.42 3.78 -3.36
C LYS A 31 0.68 2.31 -3.73
N GLY A 32 -0.36 1.61 -4.20
CA GLY A 32 -0.31 0.19 -4.54
C GLY A 32 -0.55 -0.10 -6.02
N ILE A 33 -0.01 0.71 -6.94
CA ILE A 33 -0.14 0.41 -8.36
C ILE A 33 0.73 -0.81 -8.70
N THR A 34 0.10 -1.97 -8.90
CA THR A 34 0.79 -3.26 -9.06
C THR A 34 1.49 -3.37 -10.41
N PHE A 35 1.00 -2.63 -11.41
CA PHE A 35 1.70 -2.37 -12.66
C PHE A 35 1.18 -1.07 -13.29
N ASP A 36 2.06 -0.26 -13.86
CA ASP A 36 1.72 1.01 -14.52
C ASP A 36 2.19 1.04 -15.97
N SER A 37 1.28 0.76 -16.92
CA SER A 37 1.53 0.94 -18.35
C SER A 37 1.57 2.42 -18.75
N GLY A 38 0.98 3.31 -17.93
CA GLY A 38 0.62 4.69 -18.28
C GLY A 38 -0.84 4.87 -18.71
N GLY A 39 -1.57 3.78 -18.96
CA GLY A 39 -2.93 3.83 -19.50
C GLY A 39 -2.94 4.24 -20.98
N TYR A 40 -3.98 5.00 -21.37
CA TYR A 40 -4.01 5.64 -22.70
C TYR A 40 -2.78 6.52 -22.98
N SER A 41 -2.19 7.10 -21.94
CA SER A 41 -0.92 7.82 -21.99
C SER A 41 0.25 6.84 -21.83
N ILE A 42 0.36 5.90 -22.79
CA ILE A 42 1.26 4.76 -22.70
C ILE A 42 2.72 5.18 -22.53
N LYS A 43 3.41 4.55 -21.58
CA LYS A 43 4.84 4.73 -21.38
C LYS A 43 5.62 4.08 -22.53
N GLN A 44 6.83 4.60 -22.78
CA GLN A 44 7.76 3.96 -23.71
C GLN A 44 8.28 2.62 -23.13
N THR A 45 8.52 1.64 -24.00
CA THR A 45 8.90 0.27 -23.63
C THR A 45 10.10 0.22 -22.68
N ALA A 46 11.10 1.07 -22.89
CA ALA A 46 12.33 1.09 -22.10
C ALA A 46 12.13 1.44 -20.61
N PHE A 47 10.99 2.04 -20.24
CA PHE A 47 10.69 2.43 -18.86
C PHE A 47 9.66 1.53 -18.18
N MET A 48 9.09 0.57 -18.92
CA MET A 48 7.91 -0.18 -18.48
C MET A 48 8.25 -1.39 -17.60
N ASP A 49 9.46 -1.94 -17.73
CA ASP A 49 9.94 -3.10 -16.96
C ASP A 49 9.98 -2.83 -15.44
N SER A 50 10.36 -1.61 -15.06
CA SER A 50 10.46 -1.15 -13.68
C SER A 50 9.11 -0.82 -13.05
N MET A 51 8.03 -0.68 -13.84
CA MET A 51 6.72 -0.24 -13.35
C MET A 51 5.96 -1.29 -12.55
N LYS A 52 6.44 -2.54 -12.52
CA LYS A 52 6.03 -3.53 -11.49
C LYS A 52 6.33 -3.05 -10.06
N SER A 53 7.26 -2.11 -9.91
CA SER A 53 7.66 -1.51 -8.64
C SER A 53 6.88 -0.23 -8.31
N ASP A 54 5.85 0.13 -9.09
CA ASP A 54 5.04 1.33 -8.84
C ASP A 54 4.12 1.20 -7.60
N MET A 55 4.15 0.02 -6.97
CA MET A 55 3.60 -0.32 -5.66
C MET A 55 4.64 -0.18 -4.52
N GLY A 56 5.83 0.38 -4.82
CA GLY A 56 6.94 0.50 -3.86
C GLY A 56 6.56 1.30 -2.61
N GLY A 57 5.66 2.28 -2.74
CA GLY A 57 5.09 3.00 -1.59
C GLY A 57 4.34 2.07 -0.65
N ALA A 58 3.41 1.28 -1.16
CA ALA A 58 2.69 0.24 -0.40
C ALA A 58 3.62 -0.79 0.22
N ALA A 59 4.62 -1.27 -0.52
CA ALA A 59 5.61 -2.21 -0.01
C ALA A 59 6.40 -1.62 1.18
N THR A 60 6.84 -0.37 1.06
CA THR A 60 7.65 0.32 2.07
C THR A 60 6.89 0.49 3.37
N VAL A 61 5.67 1.02 3.34
CA VAL A 61 4.88 1.25 4.56
C VAL A 61 4.44 -0.05 5.23
N THR A 62 4.18 -1.10 4.43
CA THR A 62 3.86 -2.43 4.95
C THR A 62 5.05 -3.04 5.67
N GLY A 63 6.24 -3.01 5.03
CA GLY A 63 7.48 -3.48 5.63
C GLY A 63 7.88 -2.69 6.87
N ALA A 64 7.73 -1.37 6.85
CA ALA A 64 8.01 -0.50 7.98
C ALA A 64 7.10 -0.79 9.18
N LEU A 65 5.79 -0.99 8.96
CA LEU A 65 4.86 -1.36 10.02
C LEU A 65 5.20 -2.75 10.58
N ALA A 66 5.43 -3.75 9.70
CA ALA A 66 5.81 -5.08 10.13
C ALA A 66 7.09 -5.06 10.97
N PHE A 67 8.12 -4.32 10.55
CA PHE A 67 9.35 -4.14 11.31
C PHE A 67 9.11 -3.42 12.65
N ALA A 68 8.29 -2.37 12.67
CA ALA A 68 7.95 -1.69 13.92
C ALA A 68 7.26 -2.63 14.93
N ILE A 69 6.35 -3.49 14.45
CA ILE A 69 5.69 -4.52 15.27
C ILE A 69 6.72 -5.48 15.87
N THR A 70 7.66 -6.00 15.07
CA THR A 70 8.71 -6.92 15.59
C THR A 70 9.68 -6.24 16.54
N ARG A 71 9.78 -4.90 16.50
CA ARG A 71 10.56 -4.08 17.46
C ARG A 71 9.77 -3.65 18.70
N GLY A 72 8.53 -4.11 18.88
CA GLY A 72 7.74 -3.87 20.08
C GLY A 72 6.86 -2.61 20.02
N LEU A 73 6.43 -2.19 18.83
CA LEU A 73 5.47 -1.09 18.67
C LEU A 73 4.19 -1.37 19.48
N ASN A 74 3.91 -0.51 20.47
CA ASN A 74 2.78 -0.61 21.39
C ASN A 74 1.69 0.45 21.14
N LYS A 75 1.67 1.05 19.95
CA LYS A 75 0.70 2.09 19.56
C LYS A 75 -0.21 1.57 18.45
N ARG A 76 -1.48 2.02 18.45
CA ARG A 76 -2.45 1.69 17.40
C ARG A 76 -2.08 2.40 16.10
N VAL A 77 -1.90 1.66 15.01
CA VAL A 77 -1.54 2.18 13.69
C VAL A 77 -2.49 1.63 12.64
N LYS A 78 -3.02 2.53 11.80
CA LYS A 78 -3.80 2.14 10.63
C LYS A 78 -2.94 2.14 9.38
N LEU A 79 -3.15 1.17 8.51
CA LEU A 79 -2.47 1.02 7.23
C LEU A 79 -3.52 0.90 6.13
N PHE A 80 -3.41 1.76 5.12
CA PHE A 80 -4.24 1.73 3.92
C PHE A 80 -3.38 1.57 2.67
N LEU A 81 -3.70 0.58 1.84
CA LEU A 81 -3.04 0.36 0.55
C LEU A 81 -4.07 0.45 -0.57
N CYS A 82 -3.87 1.40 -1.48
CA CYS A 82 -4.73 1.59 -2.64
C CYS A 82 -4.19 0.77 -3.82
N CYS A 83 -4.71 -0.45 -3.99
CA CYS A 83 -4.16 -1.43 -4.92
C CYS A 83 -4.95 -1.53 -6.23
N ALA A 84 -4.28 -1.35 -7.37
CA ALA A 84 -4.86 -1.47 -8.70
C ALA A 84 -3.77 -1.64 -9.77
N ASP A 85 -4.13 -2.02 -10.98
CA ASP A 85 -3.27 -1.84 -12.16
C ASP A 85 -3.70 -0.57 -12.92
N ASN A 86 -2.74 0.14 -13.52
CA ASN A 86 -3.00 1.13 -14.57
C ASN A 86 -2.60 0.52 -15.91
N LEU A 87 -3.60 0.17 -16.73
CA LEU A 87 -3.43 -0.48 -18.04
C LEU A 87 -3.97 0.40 -19.16
#